data_AF-A0A104A097-F1
#
_entry.id   AF-A0A104A097-F1
#
_cell.length_a   1.000
_cell.length_b   1.000
_cell.length_c   1.000
_cell.angle_alpha   90.00
_cell.angle_beta   90.00
_cell.angle_gamma   90.00
#
_symmetry.space_group_name_H-M   'P 1'
#
loop_
_entity.id
_entity.type
_entity.pdbx_description
1 polymer ?
#
loop_
_entity_poly.entity_id
_entity_poly.type
_entity_poly.pdbx_seq_one_letter_code
_entity_poly.pdbx_strand_id
1 'polypeptide(L)' 'MYLWAKLSGRWLDAAGFDPGQRLRIEVTHKRLVITPIDDEACADYGTRGFPDDDSATKQPVPQCLAMAGDMQ' A
#
# COMPACT_ATOMS: atom_id res chain seq x y z
N MET A 1 8.07 -20.50 -20.37
CA MET A 1 7.51 -21.20 -19.20
C MET A 1 7.55 -20.23 -18.03
N TYR A 2 6.41 -20.00 -17.37
CA TYR A 2 6.35 -19.15 -16.17
C TYR A 2 6.12 -20.07 -14.96
N LEU A 3 7.15 -20.24 -14.14
CA LEU A 3 7.06 -20.97 -12.87
C LEU A 3 6.30 -20.08 -11.89
N TRP A 4 5.02 -20.37 -11.68
CA TRP A 4 4.22 -19.71 -10.64
C TRP A 4 4.16 -20.63 -9.43
N ALA A 5 4.44 -20.08 -8.26
CA ALA A 5 4.25 -20.75 -6.98
C ALA A 5 3.04 -20.10 -6.29
N LYS A 6 2.14 -20.92 -5.75
CA LYS A 6 1.01 -20.44 -4.96
C LYS A 6 1.25 -20.81 -3.49
N LEU A 7 1.34 -19.79 -2.65
CA LEU A 7 1.37 -19.96 -1.20
C LEU A 7 -0.08 -19.86 -0.68
N SER A 8 -0.48 -20.81 0.18
CA SER A 8 -1.79 -20.74 0.81
C SER A 8 -1.79 -19.70 1.93
N GLY A 9 -2.79 -18.82 1.99
CA GLY A 9 -2.90 -17.78 3.04
C GLY A 9 -2.75 -18.35 4.45
N ARG A 10 -3.34 -19.53 4.71
CA ARG A 10 -3.23 -20.25 5.99
C ARG A 10 -1.79 -20.49 6.48
N TRP A 11 -0.83 -20.59 5.57
CA TRP A 11 0.59 -20.74 5.94
C TRP A 11 1.19 -19.42 6.43
N LEU A 12 0.79 -18.29 5.84
CA LEU A 12 1.19 -16.96 6.28
C LEU A 12 0.53 -16.63 7.63
N ASP A 13 -0.78 -16.93 7.77
CA ASP A 13 -1.50 -16.72 9.02
C ASP A 13 -0.86 -17.51 10.17
N ALA A 14 -0.52 -18.78 9.94
CA ALA A 14 0.13 -19.64 10.93
C ALA A 14 1.56 -19.18 11.28
N ALA A 15 2.22 -18.44 10.39
CA ALA A 15 3.52 -17.82 10.63
C ALA A 15 3.41 -16.44 11.32
N GLY A 16 2.19 -15.95 11.57
CA GLY A 16 1.93 -14.69 12.27
C GLY A 16 1.92 -13.45 11.37
N PHE A 17 1.74 -13.62 10.05
CA PHE A 17 1.53 -12.49 9.15
C PHE A 17 0.06 -12.06 9.14
N ASP A 18 -0.17 -10.76 9.04
CA ASP A 18 -1.51 -10.20 8.97
C ASP A 18 -2.01 -10.06 7.53
N PRO A 19 -3.31 -10.31 7.27
CA PRO A 19 -3.89 -10.08 5.96
C PRO A 19 -3.81 -8.59 5.59
N GLY A 20 -3.34 -8.30 4.39
CA GLY A 20 -3.16 -6.93 3.90
C GLY A 20 -1.83 -6.27 4.31
N GLN A 21 -1.01 -6.94 5.13
CA GLN A 21 0.34 -6.48 5.45
C GLN A 21 1.24 -6.47 4.21
N ARG A 22 2.11 -5.46 4.10
CA ARG A 22 3.15 -5.42 3.06
C ARG A 22 4.29 -6.36 3.42
N LEU A 23 4.71 -7.18 2.45
CA LEU A 23 5.76 -8.17 2.64
C LEU A 23 6.91 -7.94 1.67
N ARG A 24 8.13 -8.14 2.15
CA ARG A 24 9.34 -8.26 1.33
C ARG A 24 9.59 -9.71 1.00
N ILE A 25 9.79 -10.01 -0.28
CA ILE A 25 10.09 -11.35 -0.77
C ILE A 25 11.51 -11.35 -1.34
N GLU A 26 12.37 -12.19 -0.78
CA GLU A 26 13.74 -12.39 -1.24
C GLU A 26 13.91 -13.83 -1.73
N VAL A 27 14.51 -13.97 -2.91
CA VAL A 27 14.83 -15.27 -3.50
C VAL A 27 16.32 -15.51 -3.34
N THR A 28 16.67 -16.58 -2.63
CA THR A 28 18.05 -17.07 -2.49
C THR A 28 18.14 -18.50 -3.03
N HIS A 29 19.35 -19.04 -3.12
CA HIS A 29 19.56 -20.38 -3.67
C HIS A 29 18.73 -21.43 -2.89
N LYS A 30 17.70 -22.00 -3.55
CA LYS A 30 16.76 -22.98 -2.99
C LYS A 30 15.96 -22.49 -1.77
N ARG A 31 15.79 -21.19 -1.58
CA ARG A 31 15.07 -20.64 -0.42
C ARG A 31 14.33 -19.34 -0.78
N LEU A 32 13.11 -19.24 -0.30
CA LEU A 32 12.31 -18.02 -0.34
C LEU A 32 12.24 -17.46 1.09
N VAL A 33 12.58 -16.19 1.27
CA VAL A 33 12.48 -15.49 2.55
C VAL A 33 11.36 -14.45 2.43
N ILE A 34 10.41 -14.50 3.36
CA ILE A 34 9.28 -13.57 3.42
C ILE A 34 9.41 -12.82 4.75
N THR A 35 9.47 -11.49 4.68
CA THR A 35 9.66 -10.62 5.85
C THR A 35 8.57 -9.57 5.87
N PRO A 36 7.97 -9.23 7.02
CA PRO A 36 7.06 -8.10 7.10
C PRO A 36 7.81 -6.80 6.80
N ILE A 37 7.12 -5.83 6.19
CA ILE A 37 7.57 -4.45 6.07
C ILE A 37 6.76 -3.64 7.06
N ASP A 38 7.42 -3.06 8.05
CA ASP A 38 6.77 -2.13 8.98
C ASP A 38 6.47 -0.82 8.24
N ASP A 39 5.19 -0.45 8.12
CA ASP A 39 4.79 0.83 7.51
C ASP A 39 5.25 2.05 8.35
N GLU A 40 5.61 1.83 9.62
CA GLU A 40 6.16 2.84 10.54
C GLU A 40 7.56 3.35 10.13
N ALA A 41 8.28 2.62 9.27
CA ALA A 41 9.53 3.12 8.68
C ALA A 41 9.31 4.22 7.63
N CYS A 42 8.05 4.47 7.22
CA CYS A 42 7.65 5.53 6.30
C CYS A 42 7.19 6.81 7.03
N ALA A 43 7.16 6.82 8.37
CA ALA A 43 6.78 7.99 9.16
C ALA A 43 7.95 8.95 9.45
N ASP A 44 9.07 8.87 8.72
CA ASP A 44 10.03 9.97 8.62
C ASP A 44 9.71 10.84 7.39
N TYR A 45 8.44 11.23 7.24
CA TYR A 45 8.16 12.49 6.58
C TYR A 45 8.46 13.55 7.64
N GLY A 46 9.64 14.16 7.53
CA GLY A 46 10.05 15.24 8.40
C GLY A 46 8.87 16.18 8.64
N THR A 47 8.48 16.33 9.91
CA THR A 47 7.81 17.53 10.36
C THR A 47 8.84 18.65 10.27
N ARG A 48 9.26 18.98 9.05
CA ARG A 48 9.88 20.27 8.75
C ARG A 48 8.68 21.19 8.67
N GLY A 49 8.37 21.78 9.81
CA GLY A 49 7.24 22.67 10.00
C GLY A 49 7.05 23.56 8.78
N PHE A 50 5.88 23.44 8.16
CA PHE A 50 5.39 24.49 7.30
C PHE A 50 5.20 25.69 8.22
N PRO A 51 5.93 26.81 8.04
CA PRO A 51 5.56 28.03 8.74
C PRO A 51 4.16 28.38 8.25
N ASP A 52 3.25 28.63 9.20
CA ASP A 52 1.89 29.07 8.95
C ASP A 52 1.89 30.26 7.98
N ASP A 53 1.57 30.01 6.71
CA ASP A 53 1.25 31.05 5.75
C ASP A 53 -0.27 31.17 5.72
N ASP A 54 -0.75 32.09 6.55
CA ASP A 54 -2.12 32.59 6.55
C ASP A 54 -2.40 33.28 5.20
N SER A 55 -3.12 32.60 4.32
CA SER A 55 -3.77 33.24 3.17
C SER A 55 -5.01 32.45 2.76
N ALA A 56 -6.12 32.91 3.32
CA ALA A 56 -7.48 32.73 2.86
C ALA A 56 -7.60 32.45 1.35
N THR A 57 -8.29 31.37 0.95
CA THR A 57 -9.57 31.43 0.23
C THR A 57 -10.24 30.04 0.25
N LYS A 58 -11.51 30.04 0.67
CA LYS A 58 -12.45 28.90 0.63
C LYS A 58 -12.75 28.52 -0.83
N GLN A 59 -12.89 27.23 -1.16
CA GLN A 59 -14.06 26.64 -1.88
C GLN A 59 -13.83 25.17 -2.32
N PRO A 60 -14.91 24.39 -2.55
CA PRO A 60 -15.00 22.98 -2.16
C PRO A 60 -14.84 21.98 -3.31
N VAL A 61 -14.51 20.74 -2.90
CA VAL A 61 -14.64 19.42 -3.54
C VAL A 61 -15.29 19.37 -4.94
N PRO A 62 -14.60 18.83 -5.97
CA PRO A 62 -15.28 18.23 -7.10
C PRO A 62 -15.65 16.80 -6.74
N GLN A 63 -16.93 16.61 -6.40
CA GLN A 63 -17.58 15.30 -6.45
C GLN A 63 -17.57 14.90 -7.93
N CYS A 64 -16.79 13.88 -8.30
CA CYS A 64 -16.78 13.40 -9.67
C CYS A 64 -18.12 12.73 -9.94
N LEU A 65 -19.00 13.52 -10.56
CA LEU A 65 -20.35 13.20 -10.99
C LEU A 65 -20.28 12.01 -11.95
N ALA A 66 -20.77 10.85 -11.51
CA ALA A 66 -21.25 9.82 -12.42
C ALA A 66 -22.31 10.47 -13.32
N MET A 67 -22.24 10.28 -14.65
CA MET A 67 -23.42 10.01 -15.48
C MET A 67 -23.03 9.56 -16.90
N ALA A 68 -23.72 8.49 -17.31
CA ALA A 68 -24.19 8.13 -18.65
C ALA A 68 -23.16 7.86 -19.76
N GLY A 69 -22.89 6.57 -19.98
CA GLY A 69 -22.59 6.08 -21.32
C GLY A 69 -23.89 6.02 -22.11
N ASP A 70 -23.97 6.82 -23.17
CA ASP A 70 -25.03 6.74 -24.17
C ASP A 70 -24.64 5.72 -25.26
N MET A 71 -25.66 5.07 -25.81
CA MET A 71 -25.59 3.92 -26.70
C MET A 71 -26.06 4.36 -28.08
N GLN A 72 -25.17 4.38 -29.08
CA GLN A 72 -25.49 4.11 -30.49
C GLN A 72 -24.30 3.50 -31.22
#